data_AF-A0A7T1TEI6-F1
#
_entry.id   AF-A0A7T1TEI6-F1
#
_cell.length_a   1.000
_cell.length_b   1.000
_cell.length_c   1.000
_cell.angle_alpha   90.00
_cell.angle_beta   90.00
_cell.angle_gamma   90.00
#
_symmetry.space_group_name_H-M   'P 1'
#
loop_
_entity.id
_entity.type
_entity.pdbx_description
1 polymer ?
#
loop_
_entity_poly.entity_id
_entity_poly.type
_entity_poly.pdbx_seq_one_letter_code
_entity_poly.pdbx_strand_id
1 'polypeptide(L)'
;VLVGTNYVSDWWEEYIYLRGRGPIMVNSNYYAMDYLYVYPTKIQSARAGNTIHAIVLYRRKLDREQIKPLMIQNTIPMCTSQYERMFNSSRIPGVETDTIQHMRDSKHIVVFHKGRFFKVWMYHDGRLLKPREIEQQMQKILDDKSEPQPGEQNLAALTAGDRVPWANARQNYFSKGKNKQSLDAVEKAAFFVTLDDTEQGFNKEDPVRSLDSYAKSLLHGKCYDRWFDKSFSFIVYKNGTMGLNAEHSWADAPIIGHLWEHVLSTDSFQLGYEEDGHCKGSTNPNVPGPQRLQWEIPEECQSVIQSSLKVPSTA
;
A
#
# COMPACT_ATOMS: atom_id res chain seq x y z
N VAL A 1 -14.73 -20.66 -4.66
CA VAL A 1 -13.30 -20.52 -5.07
C VAL A 1 -12.88 -21.65 -6.02
N LEU A 2 -12.06 -21.38 -7.05
CA LEU A 2 -11.41 -22.41 -7.89
C LEU A 2 -9.92 -22.47 -7.56
N VAL A 3 -9.48 -23.52 -6.87
CA VAL A 3 -8.09 -23.71 -6.43
C VAL A 3 -7.54 -25.01 -6.98
N GLY A 4 -6.36 -24.96 -7.58
CA GLY A 4 -5.59 -26.14 -8.00
C GLY A 4 -4.20 -26.11 -7.39
N THR A 5 -3.74 -27.25 -6.87
CA THR A 5 -2.35 -27.42 -6.42
C THR A 5 -1.45 -27.70 -7.63
N ASN A 6 -0.21 -27.20 -7.61
CA ASN A 6 0.76 -27.43 -8.66
C ASN A 6 2.12 -27.77 -8.04
N TYR A 7 2.80 -28.78 -8.60
CA TYR A 7 4.09 -29.27 -8.13
C TYR A 7 5.22 -28.22 -8.14
N VAL A 8 5.05 -27.14 -8.90
CA VAL A 8 6.02 -26.04 -9.03
C VAL A 8 5.69 -24.85 -8.14
N SER A 9 4.47 -24.70 -7.63
CA SER A 9 4.05 -23.47 -6.94
C SER A 9 4.91 -23.13 -5.73
N ASP A 10 5.16 -24.11 -4.85
CA ASP A 10 5.95 -23.88 -3.63
C ASP A 10 7.42 -23.57 -3.97
N TRP A 11 7.98 -24.30 -4.94
CA TRP A 11 9.33 -24.05 -5.43
C TRP A 11 9.48 -22.68 -6.09
N TRP A 12 8.49 -22.27 -6.89
CA TRP A 12 8.49 -20.98 -7.56
C TRP A 12 8.45 -19.83 -6.54
N GLU A 13 7.48 -19.86 -5.62
CA GLU A 13 7.35 -18.84 -4.56
C GLU A 13 8.63 -18.78 -3.71
N GLU A 14 9.13 -19.93 -3.26
CA GLU A 14 10.30 -20.00 -2.40
C GLU A 14 11.60 -19.55 -3.08
N TYR A 15 11.94 -20.16 -4.23
CA TYR A 15 13.27 -19.98 -4.84
C TYR A 15 13.36 -18.76 -5.76
N ILE A 16 12.28 -18.36 -6.43
CA ILE A 16 12.31 -17.17 -7.29
C ILE A 16 12.20 -15.89 -6.47
N TYR A 17 11.38 -15.90 -5.41
CA TYR A 17 11.13 -14.68 -4.63
C TYR A 17 11.69 -14.77 -3.21
N LEU A 18 11.25 -15.72 -2.40
CA LEU A 18 11.43 -15.65 -0.94
C LEU A 18 12.87 -15.92 -0.48
N ARG A 19 13.70 -16.62 -1.26
CA ARG A 19 15.13 -16.83 -0.95
C ARG A 19 16.06 -15.74 -1.49
N GLY A 20 15.61 -14.89 -2.42
CA GLY A 20 16.40 -13.76 -2.90
C GLY A 20 16.71 -12.78 -1.75
N ARG A 21 17.98 -12.47 -1.50
CA ARG A 21 18.42 -11.63 -0.34
C ARG A 21 18.69 -10.17 -0.68
N GLY A 22 18.68 -9.82 -1.98
CA GLY A 22 18.82 -8.44 -2.44
C GLY A 22 17.55 -7.61 -2.24
N PRO A 23 17.60 -6.30 -2.51
CA PRO A 23 16.48 -5.39 -2.31
C PRO A 23 15.33 -5.70 -3.26
N ILE A 24 14.08 -5.58 -2.80
CA ILE A 24 12.89 -5.89 -3.62
C ILE A 24 12.29 -4.67 -4.32
N MET A 25 12.52 -3.46 -3.82
CA MET A 25 11.86 -2.22 -4.27
C MET A 25 11.89 -1.99 -5.79
N VAL A 26 13.01 -2.27 -6.46
CA VAL A 26 13.17 -2.15 -7.93
C VAL A 26 13.33 -3.50 -8.59
N ASN A 27 14.05 -4.43 -7.94
CA ASN A 27 14.38 -5.72 -8.54
C ASN A 27 13.20 -6.71 -8.59
N SER A 28 12.12 -6.43 -7.85
CA SER A 28 10.96 -7.33 -7.76
C SER A 28 9.64 -6.58 -7.81
N ASN A 29 9.46 -5.53 -7.00
CA ASN A 29 8.21 -4.77 -6.95
C ASN A 29 7.93 -4.07 -8.29
N TYR A 30 6.66 -3.99 -8.64
CA TYR A 30 6.17 -3.30 -9.84
C TYR A 30 5.14 -2.24 -9.45
N TYR A 31 4.70 -1.45 -10.43
CA TYR A 31 3.75 -0.36 -10.19
C TYR A 31 2.59 -0.33 -11.18
N ALA A 32 1.52 0.36 -10.80
CA ALA A 32 0.39 0.70 -11.68
C ALA A 32 0.07 2.20 -11.57
N MET A 33 -0.27 2.83 -12.70
CA MET A 33 -0.56 4.26 -12.82
C MET A 33 -2.06 4.56 -12.84
N ASP A 34 -2.45 5.77 -12.43
CA ASP A 34 -3.80 6.32 -12.62
C ASP A 34 -4.08 6.62 -14.12
N TYR A 35 -5.27 7.13 -14.41
CA TYR A 35 -5.59 7.74 -15.69
C TYR A 35 -4.55 8.81 -16.08
N LEU A 36 -4.09 8.78 -17.32
CA LEU A 36 -3.14 9.78 -17.82
C LEU A 36 -3.79 11.12 -18.17
N TYR A 37 -5.08 11.11 -18.53
CA TYR A 37 -5.75 12.27 -19.11
C TYR A 37 -7.01 12.70 -18.36
N VAL A 38 -7.35 12.02 -17.27
CA VAL A 38 -8.56 12.26 -16.48
C VAL A 38 -8.16 12.55 -15.04
N TYR A 39 -8.66 13.66 -14.50
CA TYR A 39 -8.35 14.11 -13.15
C TYR A 39 -9.67 14.37 -12.41
N PRO A 40 -10.29 13.35 -11.78
CA PRO A 40 -11.63 13.47 -11.22
C PRO A 40 -11.75 14.53 -10.11
N THR A 41 -10.67 14.75 -9.35
CA THR A 41 -10.54 15.84 -8.37
C THR A 41 -9.07 16.19 -8.20
N LYS A 42 -8.78 17.42 -7.78
CA LYS A 42 -7.44 17.86 -7.37
C LYS A 42 -7.22 17.79 -5.85
N ILE A 43 -8.26 17.43 -5.09
CA ILE A 43 -8.21 17.36 -3.64
C ILE A 43 -7.68 15.98 -3.23
N GLN A 44 -6.45 15.93 -2.72
CA GLN A 44 -5.77 14.69 -2.32
C GLN A 44 -6.61 13.83 -1.35
N SER A 45 -7.19 14.45 -0.31
CA SER A 45 -7.99 13.76 0.69
C SER A 45 -9.28 13.17 0.12
N ALA A 46 -9.96 13.88 -0.79
CA ALA A 46 -11.13 13.38 -1.50
C ALA A 46 -10.78 12.23 -2.44
N ARG A 47 -9.71 12.37 -3.23
CA ARG A 47 -9.20 11.28 -4.09
C ARG A 47 -8.94 10.02 -3.27
N ALA A 48 -8.22 10.17 -2.16
CA ALA A 48 -7.95 9.07 -1.24
C ALA A 48 -9.26 8.48 -0.67
N GLY A 49 -10.23 9.33 -0.27
CA GLY A 49 -11.51 8.91 0.29
C GLY A 49 -12.31 7.96 -0.61
N ASN A 50 -12.54 8.36 -1.87
CA ASN A 50 -13.24 7.52 -2.85
C ASN A 50 -12.46 6.25 -3.18
N THR A 51 -11.16 6.38 -3.50
CA THR A 51 -10.37 5.24 -3.97
C THR A 51 -10.16 4.20 -2.87
N ILE A 52 -9.89 4.60 -1.61
CA ILE A 52 -9.84 3.68 -0.47
C ILE A 52 -11.19 2.98 -0.29
N HIS A 53 -12.30 3.72 -0.38
CA HIS A 53 -13.62 3.10 -0.30
C HIS A 53 -13.83 2.05 -1.40
N ALA A 54 -13.47 2.37 -2.66
CA ALA A 54 -13.56 1.46 -3.79
C ALA A 54 -12.69 0.20 -3.61
N ILE A 55 -11.46 0.35 -3.10
CA ILE A 55 -10.57 -0.78 -2.76
C ILE A 55 -11.22 -1.69 -1.72
N VAL A 56 -11.82 -1.12 -0.66
CA VAL A 56 -12.48 -1.92 0.39
C VAL A 56 -13.77 -2.56 -0.10
N LEU A 57 -14.51 -1.92 -1.02
CA LEU A 57 -15.66 -2.54 -1.69
C LEU A 57 -15.24 -3.73 -2.56
N TYR A 58 -14.12 -3.62 -3.29
CA TYR A 58 -13.55 -4.72 -4.04
C TYR A 58 -13.16 -5.87 -3.10
N ARG A 59 -12.45 -5.57 -2.01
CA ARG A 59 -12.13 -6.56 -0.97
C ARG A 59 -13.38 -7.25 -0.43
N ARG A 60 -14.46 -6.51 -0.15
CA ARG A 60 -15.71 -7.11 0.32
C ARG A 60 -16.34 -8.05 -0.71
N LYS A 61 -16.21 -7.77 -2.01
CA LYS A 61 -16.65 -8.69 -3.07
C LYS A 61 -15.78 -9.94 -3.09
N LEU A 62 -14.47 -9.80 -2.93
CA LEU A 62 -13.53 -10.91 -2.82
C LEU A 62 -13.86 -11.81 -1.62
N ASP A 63 -13.98 -11.23 -0.42
CA ASP A 63 -14.27 -11.95 0.83
C ASP A 63 -15.62 -12.69 0.79
N ARG A 64 -16.56 -12.23 -0.04
CA ARG A 64 -17.88 -12.85 -0.26
C ARG A 64 -17.93 -13.79 -1.47
N GLU A 65 -16.79 -14.04 -2.10
CA GLU A 65 -16.67 -14.85 -3.32
C GLU A 65 -17.57 -14.36 -4.49
N GLN A 66 -17.75 -13.04 -4.59
CA GLN A 66 -18.59 -12.40 -5.61
C GLN A 66 -17.81 -11.93 -6.85
N ILE A 67 -16.47 -12.09 -6.84
CA ILE A 67 -15.63 -11.82 -8.00
C ILE A 67 -15.71 -13.01 -8.94
N LYS A 68 -16.15 -12.76 -10.18
CA LYS A 68 -16.19 -13.80 -11.21
C LYS A 68 -14.75 -14.19 -11.58
N PRO A 69 -14.43 -15.49 -11.69
CA PRO A 69 -13.12 -15.91 -12.17
C PRO A 69 -12.82 -15.34 -13.56
N LEU A 70 -11.55 -15.04 -13.80
CA LEU A 70 -11.07 -14.73 -15.15
C LEU A 70 -11.26 -15.97 -16.03
N MET A 71 -11.79 -15.80 -17.25
CA MET A 71 -12.03 -16.89 -18.17
C MET A 71 -11.10 -16.79 -19.38
N ILE A 72 -10.28 -17.80 -19.65
CA ILE A 72 -9.55 -17.92 -20.92
C ILE A 72 -10.56 -18.16 -22.03
N GLN A 73 -10.57 -17.31 -23.06
CA GLN A 73 -11.48 -17.39 -24.21
C GLN A 73 -12.95 -17.55 -23.80
N ASN A 74 -13.36 -16.92 -22.69
CA ASN A 74 -14.70 -17.05 -22.09
C ASN A 74 -15.15 -18.50 -21.78
N THR A 75 -14.23 -19.46 -21.72
CA THR A 75 -14.55 -20.89 -21.67
C THR A 75 -13.88 -21.60 -20.49
N ILE A 76 -12.59 -21.32 -20.22
CA ILE A 76 -11.83 -22.04 -19.18
C ILE A 76 -11.58 -21.09 -18.00
N PRO A 77 -12.08 -21.38 -16.79
CA PRO A 77 -11.84 -20.52 -15.64
C PRO A 77 -10.40 -20.64 -15.14
N MET A 78 -9.81 -19.51 -14.79
CA MET A 78 -8.50 -19.42 -14.15
C MET A 78 -8.59 -19.68 -12.65
N CYS A 79 -7.49 -20.18 -12.08
CA CYS A 79 -7.32 -20.33 -10.64
C CYS A 79 -7.44 -18.97 -9.94
N THR A 80 -8.12 -18.93 -8.78
CA THR A 80 -8.34 -17.71 -8.01
C THR A 80 -7.51 -17.64 -6.72
N SER A 81 -6.57 -18.56 -6.50
CA SER A 81 -5.79 -18.66 -5.25
C SER A 81 -5.00 -17.38 -4.93
N GLN A 82 -4.42 -16.72 -5.93
CA GLN A 82 -3.65 -15.49 -5.75
C GLN A 82 -4.51 -14.32 -5.22
N TYR A 83 -5.82 -14.31 -5.52
CA TYR A 83 -6.71 -13.24 -5.04
C TYR A 83 -6.80 -13.23 -3.51
N GLU A 84 -6.78 -14.40 -2.87
CA GLU A 84 -6.92 -14.52 -1.41
C GLU A 84 -5.83 -13.74 -0.66
N ARG A 85 -4.61 -13.68 -1.23
CA ARG A 85 -3.45 -13.03 -0.60
C ARG A 85 -3.34 -11.54 -0.92
N MET A 86 -4.27 -10.95 -1.68
CA MET A 86 -4.19 -9.54 -2.10
C MET A 86 -4.24 -8.56 -0.94
N PHE A 87 -5.11 -8.81 0.03
CA PHE A 87 -5.28 -7.96 1.21
C PHE A 87 -4.72 -8.64 2.45
N ASN A 88 -4.42 -7.83 3.46
CA ASN A 88 -3.99 -8.31 4.77
C ASN A 88 -2.68 -9.12 4.73
N SER A 89 -1.89 -8.96 3.68
CA SER A 89 -0.66 -9.72 3.47
C SER A 89 0.57 -8.85 3.53
N SER A 90 1.64 -9.41 4.05
CA SER A 90 2.97 -8.81 4.08
C SER A 90 4.04 -9.88 3.94
N ARG A 91 5.10 -9.56 3.21
CA ARG A 91 6.31 -10.35 3.15
C ARG A 91 7.18 -10.03 4.38
N ILE A 92 7.41 -11.01 5.22
CA ILE A 92 8.19 -10.87 6.45
C ILE A 92 9.65 -11.25 6.15
N PRO A 93 10.62 -10.37 6.42
CA PRO A 93 12.03 -10.65 6.15
C PRO A 93 12.54 -11.75 7.10
N GLY A 94 13.32 -12.69 6.55
CA GLY A 94 14.10 -13.66 7.32
C GLY A 94 15.58 -13.63 6.95
N VAL A 95 16.43 -14.28 7.75
CA VAL A 95 17.88 -14.31 7.49
C VAL A 95 18.18 -15.14 6.23
N GLU A 96 17.60 -16.34 6.14
CA GLU A 96 17.82 -17.24 5.00
C GLU A 96 16.69 -17.16 3.97
N THR A 97 15.45 -17.10 4.43
CA THR A 97 14.26 -17.07 3.59
C THR A 97 13.21 -16.14 4.19
N ASP A 98 12.51 -15.40 3.35
CA ASP A 98 11.35 -14.61 3.75
C ASP A 98 10.11 -15.49 3.84
N THR A 99 9.02 -14.97 4.42
CA THR A 99 7.74 -15.66 4.49
C THR A 99 6.59 -14.73 4.16
N ILE A 100 5.51 -15.25 3.59
CA ILE A 100 4.29 -14.47 3.39
C ILE A 100 3.38 -14.66 4.60
N GLN A 101 3.17 -13.58 5.35
CA GLN A 101 2.14 -13.51 6.38
C GLN A 101 0.84 -13.03 5.74
N HIS A 102 -0.25 -13.76 5.95
CA HIS A 102 -1.59 -13.37 5.53
C HIS A 102 -2.56 -13.45 6.71
N MET A 103 -3.31 -12.37 6.96
CA MET A 103 -4.29 -12.29 8.05
C MET A 103 -5.72 -12.39 7.52
N ARG A 104 -6.61 -13.05 8.25
CA ARG A 104 -8.00 -13.25 7.80
C ARG A 104 -8.91 -12.04 8.03
N ASP A 105 -8.70 -11.29 9.10
CA ASP A 105 -9.73 -10.41 9.68
C ASP A 105 -9.26 -8.97 9.95
N SER A 106 -8.28 -8.47 9.21
CA SER A 106 -7.83 -7.08 9.38
C SER A 106 -8.91 -6.07 8.96
N LYS A 107 -9.15 -5.05 9.79
CA LYS A 107 -10.19 -4.02 9.59
C LYS A 107 -9.63 -2.60 9.52
N HIS A 108 -8.32 -2.45 9.43
CA HIS A 108 -7.65 -1.16 9.37
C HIS A 108 -6.69 -1.08 8.19
N ILE A 109 -6.37 0.13 7.79
CA ILE A 109 -5.24 0.45 6.91
C ILE A 109 -4.17 1.18 7.73
N VAL A 110 -2.96 1.25 7.18
CA VAL A 110 -1.95 2.18 7.67
C VAL A 110 -1.69 3.23 6.61
N VAL A 111 -1.65 4.48 7.04
CA VAL A 111 -1.39 5.65 6.21
C VAL A 111 -0.06 6.26 6.63
N PHE A 112 0.79 6.56 5.65
CA PHE A 112 2.02 7.31 5.80
C PHE A 112 1.87 8.71 5.22
N HIS A 113 2.30 9.72 5.98
CA HIS A 113 2.38 11.10 5.50
C HIS A 113 3.51 11.86 6.20
N LYS A 114 4.43 12.45 5.43
CA LYS A 114 5.58 13.24 5.94
C LYS A 114 6.33 12.55 7.09
N GLY A 115 6.71 11.29 6.91
CA GLY A 115 7.53 10.56 7.88
C GLY A 115 6.77 9.96 9.05
N ARG A 116 5.43 9.90 8.98
CA ARG A 116 4.56 9.58 10.11
C ARG A 116 3.55 8.53 9.71
N PHE A 117 3.37 7.53 10.58
CA PHE A 117 2.44 6.42 10.39
C PHE A 117 1.17 6.56 11.23
N PHE A 118 0.02 6.29 10.62
CA PHE A 118 -1.28 6.37 11.24
C PHE A 118 -2.08 5.11 10.96
N LYS A 119 -2.64 4.50 12.00
CA LYS A 119 -3.63 3.44 11.87
C LYS A 119 -5.01 4.06 11.69
N VAL A 120 -5.72 3.65 10.65
CA VAL A 120 -7.09 4.12 10.36
C VAL A 120 -8.02 2.93 10.26
N TRP A 121 -9.06 2.90 11.10
CA TRP A 121 -10.09 1.87 11.05
C TRP A 121 -11.05 2.14 9.89
N MET A 122 -11.37 1.12 9.10
CA MET A 122 -12.27 1.23 7.95
C MET A 122 -13.74 0.95 8.29
N TYR A 123 -14.02 0.57 9.53
CA TYR A 123 -15.36 0.23 10.00
C TYR A 123 -15.70 1.00 11.27
N HIS A 124 -16.93 1.49 11.35
CA HIS A 124 -17.51 2.17 12.52
C HIS A 124 -18.99 1.80 12.61
N ASP A 125 -19.49 1.53 13.82
CA ASP A 125 -20.87 1.09 14.07
C ASP A 125 -21.33 -0.09 13.18
N GLY A 126 -20.45 -1.08 13.00
CA GLY A 126 -20.75 -2.28 12.22
C GLY A 126 -20.81 -2.09 10.70
N ARG A 127 -20.55 -0.87 10.19
CA ARG A 127 -20.53 -0.58 8.75
C ARG A 127 -19.18 -0.07 8.27
N LEU A 128 -18.95 -0.21 6.97
CA LEU A 128 -17.85 0.43 6.26
C LEU A 128 -18.01 1.97 6.33
N LEU A 129 -16.90 2.68 6.51
CA LEU A 129 -16.86 4.13 6.39
C LEU A 129 -17.23 4.58 4.98
N LYS A 130 -18.04 5.63 4.87
CA LYS A 130 -18.42 6.27 3.60
C LYS A 130 -17.24 7.08 3.03
N PRO A 131 -17.19 7.36 1.72
CA PRO A 131 -16.10 8.11 1.12
C PRO A 131 -15.79 9.44 1.81
N ARG A 132 -16.81 10.26 2.11
CA ARG A 132 -16.65 11.54 2.81
C ARG A 132 -16.14 11.40 4.26
N GLU A 133 -16.42 10.28 4.92
CA GLU A 133 -15.86 9.98 6.24
C GLU A 133 -14.40 9.55 6.15
N ILE A 134 -14.02 8.78 5.13
CA ILE A 134 -12.62 8.40 4.88
C ILE A 134 -11.80 9.64 4.50
N GLU A 135 -12.33 10.47 3.61
CA GLU A 135 -11.74 11.76 3.26
C GLU A 135 -11.48 12.61 4.51
N GLN A 136 -12.46 12.71 5.43
CA GLN A 136 -12.28 13.41 6.71
C GLN A 136 -11.10 12.85 7.52
N GLN A 137 -10.90 11.52 7.52
CA GLN A 137 -9.75 10.90 8.19
C GLN A 137 -8.43 11.25 7.50
N MET A 138 -8.39 11.24 6.16
CA MET A 138 -7.19 11.62 5.40
C MET A 138 -6.86 13.09 5.60
N GLN A 139 -7.87 13.97 5.61
CA GLN A 139 -7.69 15.40 5.87
C GLN A 139 -7.12 15.64 7.27
N LYS A 140 -7.60 14.93 8.30
CA LYS A 140 -7.00 14.99 9.65
C LYS A 140 -5.51 14.62 9.67
N ILE A 141 -5.08 13.68 8.83
CA ILE A 141 -3.66 13.29 8.70
C ILE A 141 -2.85 14.38 7.97
N LEU A 142 -3.40 14.95 6.89
CA LEU A 142 -2.76 16.02 6.13
C LEU A 142 -2.59 17.30 6.99
N ASP A 143 -3.57 17.59 7.84
CA ASP A 143 -3.58 18.75 8.73
C ASP A 143 -2.76 18.55 10.02
N ASP A 144 -2.33 17.32 10.31
CA ASP A 144 -1.52 17.01 11.49
C ASP A 144 -0.14 17.68 11.36
N LYS A 145 0.23 18.49 12.37
CA LYS A 145 1.48 19.26 12.45
C LYS A 145 2.52 18.65 13.39
N SER A 146 2.27 17.46 13.95
CA SER A 146 3.25 16.76 14.78
C SER A 146 4.50 16.39 13.99
N GLU A 147 5.66 16.46 14.61
CA GLU A 147 6.90 16.00 13.98
C GLU A 147 7.04 14.48 14.08
N PRO A 148 7.76 13.82 13.15
CA PRO A 148 8.09 12.40 13.27
C PRO A 148 8.94 12.13 14.52
N GLN A 149 8.78 10.95 15.11
CA GLN A 149 9.66 10.50 16.20
C GLN A 149 11.07 10.24 15.66
N PRO A 150 12.12 10.25 16.51
CA PRO A 150 13.48 9.94 16.09
C PRO A 150 13.55 8.62 15.31
N GLY A 151 14.15 8.65 14.12
CA GLY A 151 14.24 7.50 13.21
C GLY A 151 12.97 7.16 12.41
N GLU A 152 11.80 7.67 12.80
CA GLU A 152 10.52 7.27 12.20
C GLU A 152 10.39 7.68 10.74
N GLN A 153 10.86 8.88 10.41
CA GLN A 153 10.70 9.47 9.07
C GLN A 153 11.18 8.54 7.96
N ASN A 154 12.31 7.88 8.21
CA ASN A 154 12.97 7.02 7.24
C ASN A 154 12.74 5.53 7.53
N LEU A 155 11.90 5.17 8.50
CA LEU A 155 11.76 3.80 9.00
C LEU A 155 11.49 2.78 7.89
N ALA A 156 10.63 3.13 6.91
CA ALA A 156 10.29 2.21 5.84
C ALA A 156 11.44 1.93 4.87
N ALA A 157 12.55 2.68 4.93
CA ALA A 157 13.78 2.38 4.18
C ALA A 157 14.35 1.00 4.51
N LEU A 158 14.07 0.46 5.70
CA LEU A 158 14.41 -0.92 6.03
C LEU A 158 13.80 -1.92 5.04
N THR A 159 12.59 -1.65 4.54
CA THR A 159 11.91 -2.50 3.55
C THR A 159 12.45 -2.31 2.12
N ALA A 160 13.17 -1.20 1.87
CA ALA A 160 13.74 -0.86 0.57
C ALA A 160 15.15 -1.40 0.35
N GLY A 161 15.90 -1.70 1.42
CA GLY A 161 17.25 -2.24 1.37
C GLY A 161 17.32 -3.76 1.30
N ASP A 162 18.50 -4.32 1.58
CA ASP A 162 18.74 -5.77 1.61
C ASP A 162 17.90 -6.48 2.68
N ARG A 163 17.53 -7.73 2.39
CA ARG A 163 16.60 -8.51 3.23
C ARG A 163 17.20 -8.91 4.57
N VAL A 164 18.49 -9.24 4.61
CA VAL A 164 19.17 -9.73 5.82
C VAL A 164 19.34 -8.63 6.88
N PRO A 165 19.85 -7.42 6.56
CA PRO A 165 19.85 -6.32 7.51
C PRO A 165 18.45 -5.99 8.04
N TRP A 166 17.42 -6.03 7.19
CA TRP A 166 16.05 -5.82 7.61
C TRP A 166 15.57 -6.92 8.57
N ALA A 167 15.80 -8.20 8.25
CA ALA A 167 15.44 -9.32 9.12
C ALA A 167 16.05 -9.18 10.53
N ASN A 168 17.35 -8.85 10.60
CA ASN A 168 18.06 -8.65 11.86
C ASN A 168 17.52 -7.43 12.63
N ALA A 169 17.29 -6.30 11.95
CA ALA A 169 16.72 -5.11 12.58
C ALA A 169 15.31 -5.38 13.13
N ARG A 170 14.46 -6.06 12.36
CA ARG A 170 13.12 -6.48 12.78
C ARG A 170 13.16 -7.31 14.06
N GLN A 171 14.06 -8.29 14.13
CA GLN A 171 14.23 -9.15 15.32
C GLN A 171 14.73 -8.37 16.53
N ASN A 172 15.72 -7.50 16.35
CA ASN A 172 16.40 -6.82 17.46
C ASN A 172 15.60 -5.64 18.02
N TYR A 173 14.92 -4.88 17.16
CA TYR A 173 14.32 -3.59 17.54
C TYR A 173 12.79 -3.57 17.48
N PHE A 174 12.16 -4.51 16.76
CA PHE A 174 10.70 -4.52 16.53
C PHE A 174 9.97 -5.75 17.08
N SER A 175 10.65 -6.60 17.86
CA SER A 175 10.08 -7.82 18.43
C SER A 175 9.32 -7.62 19.75
N LYS A 176 9.44 -6.45 20.39
CA LYS A 176 8.80 -6.15 21.69
C LYS A 176 8.33 -4.69 21.81
N GLY A 177 7.54 -4.42 22.86
CA GLY A 177 7.15 -3.06 23.26
C GLY A 177 6.32 -2.30 22.22
N LYS A 178 6.49 -0.97 22.19
CA LYS A 178 5.76 -0.06 21.28
C LYS A 178 6.05 -0.37 19.81
N ASN A 179 7.32 -0.64 19.48
CA ASN A 179 7.74 -0.98 18.12
C ASN A 179 7.02 -2.20 17.58
N LYS A 180 6.89 -3.26 18.39
CA LYS A 180 6.14 -4.45 17.99
C LYS A 180 4.66 -4.13 17.72
N GLN A 181 4.02 -3.38 18.60
CA GLN A 181 2.60 -3.03 18.43
C GLN A 181 2.37 -2.22 17.15
N SER A 182 3.25 -1.25 16.88
CA SER A 182 3.19 -0.43 15.68
C SER A 182 3.54 -1.23 14.41
N LEU A 183 4.58 -2.08 14.44
CA LEU A 183 4.93 -2.93 13.31
C LEU A 183 3.83 -3.96 13.00
N ASP A 184 3.24 -4.59 14.03
CA ASP A 184 2.07 -5.45 13.89
C ASP A 184 0.91 -4.70 13.21
N ALA A 185 0.72 -3.40 13.52
CA ALA A 185 -0.31 -2.60 12.85
C ALA A 185 -0.01 -2.39 11.36
N VAL A 186 1.26 -2.21 10.96
CA VAL A 186 1.68 -2.07 9.56
C VAL A 186 1.53 -3.41 8.81
N GLU A 187 2.15 -4.47 9.33
CA GLU A 187 2.18 -5.79 8.68
C GLU A 187 0.76 -6.37 8.54
N LYS A 188 -0.08 -6.23 9.57
CA LYS A 188 -1.45 -6.76 9.55
C LYS A 188 -2.46 -5.83 8.88
N ALA A 189 -2.10 -4.64 8.42
CA ALA A 189 -3.03 -3.73 7.73
C ALA A 189 -3.65 -4.38 6.48
N ALA A 190 -4.83 -3.94 6.06
CA ALA A 190 -5.45 -4.43 4.83
C ALA A 190 -4.58 -4.12 3.60
N PHE A 191 -4.04 -2.91 3.54
CA PHE A 191 -3.07 -2.41 2.58
C PHE A 191 -2.42 -1.17 3.18
N PHE A 192 -1.33 -0.71 2.56
CA PHE A 192 -0.61 0.48 2.98
C PHE A 192 -1.01 1.67 2.10
N VAL A 193 -1.11 2.86 2.68
CA VAL A 193 -1.46 4.09 1.95
C VAL A 193 -0.38 5.13 2.15
N THR A 194 0.03 5.81 1.10
CA THR A 194 0.91 6.97 1.17
C THR A 194 0.19 8.20 0.67
N LEU A 195 0.10 9.22 1.52
CA LEU A 195 -0.27 10.57 1.12
C LEU A 195 1.03 11.32 0.83
N ASP A 196 1.41 11.33 -0.44
CA ASP A 196 2.67 11.94 -0.91
C ASP A 196 2.52 13.47 -0.95
N ASP A 197 3.55 14.19 -0.54
CA ASP A 197 3.56 15.66 -0.51
C ASP A 197 4.07 16.30 -1.81
N THR A 198 4.44 15.47 -2.78
CA THR A 198 4.80 15.89 -4.14
C THR A 198 3.59 15.81 -5.09
N GLU A 199 3.73 16.46 -6.24
CA GLU A 199 2.78 16.36 -7.35
C GLU A 199 3.41 15.53 -8.46
N GLN A 200 2.66 14.58 -9.00
CA GLN A 200 3.06 13.75 -10.13
C GLN A 200 1.90 13.64 -11.13
N GLY A 201 2.17 13.17 -12.34
CA GLY A 201 1.16 12.95 -13.36
C GLY A 201 1.67 13.33 -14.74
N PHE A 202 0.85 13.08 -15.76
CA PHE A 202 1.19 13.41 -17.14
C PHE A 202 1.10 14.93 -17.37
N ASN A 203 2.19 15.51 -17.88
CA ASN A 203 2.25 16.90 -18.31
C ASN A 203 2.34 16.95 -19.85
N LYS A 204 1.45 17.72 -20.50
CA LYS A 204 1.43 17.88 -21.96
C LYS A 204 2.60 18.68 -22.52
N GLU A 205 3.12 19.64 -21.75
CA GLU A 205 4.25 20.48 -22.12
C GLU A 205 5.59 19.73 -22.02
N ASP A 206 5.69 18.71 -21.16
CA ASP A 206 6.87 17.85 -21.01
C ASP A 206 6.48 16.37 -20.78
N PRO A 207 5.97 15.68 -21.82
CA PRO A 207 5.36 14.36 -21.67
C PRO A 207 6.35 13.26 -21.30
N VAL A 208 7.59 13.32 -21.81
CA VAL A 208 8.59 12.29 -21.55
C VAL A 208 9.10 12.37 -20.11
N ARG A 209 9.51 13.56 -19.67
CA ARG A 209 10.07 13.73 -18.33
C ARG A 209 9.02 13.56 -17.24
N SER A 210 7.79 14.02 -17.47
CA SER A 210 6.71 13.87 -16.49
C SER A 210 6.31 12.41 -16.27
N LEU A 211 6.23 11.61 -17.33
CA LEU A 211 5.98 10.17 -17.22
C LEU A 211 7.16 9.42 -16.58
N ASP A 212 8.40 9.76 -16.92
CA ASP A 212 9.59 9.18 -16.29
C ASP A 212 9.63 9.46 -14.78
N SER A 213 9.39 10.73 -14.38
CA SER A 213 9.30 11.12 -12.97
C SER A 213 8.18 10.37 -12.23
N TYR A 214 7.01 10.29 -12.84
CA TYR A 214 5.84 9.63 -12.25
C TYR A 214 6.06 8.12 -12.09
N ALA A 215 6.60 7.45 -13.13
CA ALA A 215 6.96 6.03 -13.09
C ALA A 215 7.95 5.72 -11.97
N LYS A 216 9.04 6.49 -11.87
CA LYS A 216 10.06 6.36 -10.81
C LYS A 216 9.46 6.58 -9.43
N SER A 217 8.61 7.59 -9.28
CA SER A 217 7.93 7.89 -8.03
C SER A 217 6.99 6.76 -7.56
N LEU A 218 6.31 6.08 -8.47
CA LEU A 218 5.48 4.91 -8.15
C LEU A 218 6.31 3.65 -7.88
N LEU A 219 7.42 3.46 -8.60
CA LEU A 219 8.30 2.30 -8.45
C LEU A 219 9.07 2.33 -7.13
N HIS A 220 9.75 3.43 -6.82
CA HIS A 220 10.65 3.49 -5.65
C HIS A 220 10.43 4.71 -4.74
N GLY A 221 9.67 5.72 -5.18
CA GLY A 221 9.40 6.91 -4.37
C GLY A 221 10.69 7.55 -3.83
N LYS A 222 10.67 7.91 -2.55
CA LYS A 222 11.83 8.43 -1.79
C LYS A 222 12.59 7.32 -1.06
N CYS A 223 12.30 6.06 -1.36
CA CYS A 223 12.83 4.85 -0.71
C CYS A 223 12.42 4.64 0.76
N TYR A 224 11.69 5.57 1.38
CA TYR A 224 11.22 5.44 2.78
C TYR A 224 9.74 5.78 2.97
N ASP A 225 9.07 6.15 1.90
CA ASP A 225 7.69 6.59 1.88
C ASP A 225 6.75 5.51 1.31
N ARG A 226 7.20 4.27 1.21
CA ARG A 226 6.39 3.09 0.86
C ARG A 226 6.76 1.97 1.82
N TRP A 227 5.84 1.05 2.06
CA TRP A 227 6.14 -0.20 2.76
C TRP A 227 6.24 -1.32 1.73
N PHE A 228 7.45 -1.56 1.22
CA PHE A 228 7.69 -2.44 0.06
C PHE A 228 7.35 -3.91 0.33
N ASP A 229 7.29 -4.30 1.61
CA ASP A 229 6.88 -5.63 2.04
C ASP A 229 5.35 -5.83 2.06
N LYS A 230 4.55 -4.75 1.93
CA LYS A 230 3.09 -4.88 1.88
C LYS A 230 2.69 -5.45 0.52
N SER A 231 1.66 -6.30 0.49
CA SER A 231 1.12 -6.83 -0.77
C SER A 231 0.97 -5.75 -1.85
N PHE A 232 0.45 -4.59 -1.45
CA PHE A 232 0.59 -3.35 -2.22
C PHE A 232 0.51 -2.10 -1.32
N SER A 233 1.14 -1.02 -1.81
CA SER A 233 1.03 0.34 -1.30
C SER A 233 0.23 1.20 -2.29
N PHE A 234 -0.88 1.77 -1.83
CA PHE A 234 -1.67 2.75 -2.56
C PHE A 234 -1.14 4.16 -2.33
N ILE A 235 -0.87 4.90 -3.39
CA ILE A 235 -0.15 6.18 -3.34
C ILE A 235 -1.08 7.26 -3.87
N VAL A 236 -1.22 8.37 -3.16
CA VAL A 236 -2.00 9.53 -3.59
C VAL A 236 -1.13 10.76 -3.47
N TYR A 237 -0.90 11.43 -4.59
CA TYR A 237 -0.12 12.65 -4.68
C TYR A 237 -0.95 13.88 -4.31
N LYS A 238 -0.27 14.98 -4.00
CA LYS A 238 -0.87 16.22 -3.53
C LYS A 238 -1.90 16.81 -4.49
N ASN A 239 -1.71 16.61 -5.80
CA ASN A 239 -2.62 17.06 -6.86
C ASN A 239 -3.75 16.07 -7.18
N GLY A 240 -3.91 15.01 -6.39
CA GLY A 240 -4.96 14.00 -6.58
C GLY A 240 -4.66 12.93 -7.62
N THR A 241 -3.48 12.91 -8.24
CA THR A 241 -3.05 11.73 -9.00
C THR A 241 -2.69 10.60 -8.03
N MET A 242 -2.73 9.36 -8.51
CA MET A 242 -2.52 8.21 -7.63
C MET A 242 -1.85 7.03 -8.34
N GLY A 243 -1.60 5.94 -7.64
CA GLY A 243 -1.08 4.72 -8.24
C GLY A 243 -0.82 3.65 -7.19
N LEU A 244 -0.23 2.55 -7.63
CA LEU A 244 0.12 1.42 -6.77
C LEU A 244 1.60 1.08 -6.90
N ASN A 245 2.19 0.61 -5.80
CA ASN A 245 3.39 -0.23 -5.79
C ASN A 245 2.98 -1.60 -5.25
N ALA A 246 3.41 -2.70 -5.87
CA ALA A 246 3.02 -4.05 -5.48
C ALA A 246 4.25 -4.95 -5.25
N GLU A 247 4.24 -5.69 -4.14
CA GLU A 247 5.21 -6.76 -3.87
C GLU A 247 4.86 -7.97 -4.74
N HIS A 248 5.85 -8.61 -5.36
CA HIS A 248 5.59 -9.57 -6.44
C HIS A 248 5.42 -11.02 -5.95
N SER A 249 5.93 -11.39 -4.78
CA SER A 249 6.03 -12.81 -4.41
C SER A 249 4.69 -13.51 -4.21
N TRP A 250 3.61 -12.79 -3.89
CA TRP A 250 2.31 -13.37 -3.58
C TRP A 250 1.35 -13.50 -4.78
N ALA A 251 1.59 -12.79 -5.88
CA ALA A 251 0.74 -12.85 -7.08
C ALA A 251 1.38 -12.25 -8.33
N ASP A 252 0.84 -12.66 -9.48
CA ASP A 252 1.19 -12.10 -10.79
C ASP A 252 0.43 -10.79 -11.06
N ALA A 253 1.02 -9.93 -11.90
CA ALA A 253 0.50 -8.59 -12.20
C ALA A 253 -0.98 -8.50 -12.62
N PRO A 254 -1.58 -9.45 -13.39
CA PRO A 254 -2.99 -9.39 -13.75
C PRO A 254 -3.95 -9.34 -12.54
N ILE A 255 -3.55 -9.88 -11.39
CA ILE A 255 -4.36 -9.87 -10.16
C ILE A 255 -4.49 -8.45 -9.62
N ILE A 256 -3.39 -7.69 -9.59
CA ILE A 256 -3.40 -6.27 -9.23
C ILE A 256 -4.08 -5.42 -10.32
N GLY A 257 -3.86 -5.75 -11.59
CA GLY A 257 -4.52 -5.07 -12.72
C GLY A 257 -6.04 -5.10 -12.59
N HIS A 258 -6.62 -6.26 -12.28
CA HIS A 258 -8.07 -6.40 -12.11
C HIS A 258 -8.61 -5.58 -10.93
N LEU A 259 -7.90 -5.54 -9.80
CA LEU A 259 -8.23 -4.63 -8.70
C LEU A 259 -8.22 -3.18 -9.18
N TRP A 260 -7.15 -2.78 -9.86
CA TRP A 260 -6.92 -1.38 -10.20
C TRP A 260 -7.93 -0.86 -11.22
N GLU A 261 -8.22 -1.61 -12.28
CA GLU A 261 -9.27 -1.27 -13.26
C GLU A 261 -10.65 -1.15 -12.61
N HIS A 262 -10.99 -2.06 -11.68
CA HIS A 262 -12.25 -2.00 -10.94
C HIS A 262 -12.35 -0.74 -10.09
N VAL A 263 -11.26 -0.40 -9.39
CA VAL A 263 -11.18 0.73 -8.48
C VAL A 263 -11.29 2.04 -9.24
N LEU A 264 -10.50 2.22 -10.31
CA LEU A 264 -10.55 3.40 -11.17
C LEU A 264 -11.96 3.62 -11.74
N SER A 265 -12.58 2.55 -12.26
CA SER A 265 -13.95 2.61 -12.79
C SER A 265 -14.99 2.96 -11.72
N THR A 266 -14.87 2.38 -10.52
CA THR A 266 -15.81 2.63 -9.41
C THR A 266 -15.69 4.06 -8.90
N ASP A 267 -14.47 4.54 -8.71
CA ASP A 267 -14.19 5.90 -8.28
C ASP A 267 -14.80 6.94 -9.23
N SER A 268 -14.51 6.82 -10.53
CA SER A 268 -14.88 7.85 -11.51
C SER A 268 -16.34 7.75 -11.95
N PHE A 269 -16.89 6.55 -12.13
CA PHE A 269 -18.23 6.38 -12.72
C PHE A 269 -19.33 6.04 -11.71
N GLN A 270 -19.01 5.57 -10.50
CA GLN A 270 -20.03 5.18 -9.51
C GLN A 270 -20.05 6.10 -8.30
N LEU A 271 -18.88 6.39 -7.72
CA LEU A 271 -18.78 7.27 -6.56
C LEU A 271 -18.86 8.74 -6.99
N GLY A 272 -17.93 9.15 -7.85
CA GLY A 272 -17.81 10.54 -8.32
C GLY A 272 -17.57 11.54 -7.18
N TYR A 273 -17.60 12.81 -7.54
CA TYR A 273 -17.30 13.92 -6.64
C TYR A 273 -18.41 14.99 -6.75
N GLU A 274 -18.53 15.83 -5.74
CA GLU A 274 -19.38 17.04 -5.78
C GLU A 274 -18.70 18.14 -6.63
N GLU A 275 -19.42 19.22 -6.94
CA GLU A 275 -18.89 20.34 -7.74
C GLU A 275 -17.66 21.02 -7.10
N ASP A 276 -17.56 20.98 -5.77
CA ASP A 276 -16.42 21.51 -5.02
C ASP A 276 -15.20 20.56 -5.00
N GLY A 277 -15.31 19.39 -5.65
CA GLY A 277 -14.27 18.38 -5.76
C GLY A 277 -14.18 17.41 -4.58
N HIS A 278 -15.04 17.54 -3.57
CA HIS A 278 -15.07 16.65 -2.42
C HIS A 278 -15.84 15.35 -2.67
N CYS A 279 -15.64 14.32 -1.84
CA CYS A 279 -16.43 13.11 -1.90
C CYS A 279 -17.91 13.41 -1.59
N LYS A 280 -18.81 12.75 -2.31
CA LYS A 280 -20.26 12.85 -2.04
C LYS A 280 -20.62 12.37 -0.65
N GLY A 281 -21.64 13.00 -0.06
CA GLY A 281 -22.15 12.69 1.27
C GLY A 281 -21.69 13.67 2.35
N SER A 282 -21.73 13.25 3.62
CA SER A 282 -21.47 14.12 4.76
C SER A 282 -20.37 13.55 5.66
N THR A 283 -19.66 14.43 6.35
CA THR A 283 -18.70 14.04 7.40
C THR A 283 -19.45 13.50 8.62
N ASN A 284 -18.72 12.81 9.50
CA ASN A 284 -19.29 12.28 10.74
C ASN A 284 -18.32 12.52 11.90
N PRO A 285 -18.63 13.45 12.83
CA PRO A 285 -17.75 13.80 13.93
C PRO A 285 -17.56 12.66 14.94
N ASN A 286 -18.47 11.68 14.97
CA ASN A 286 -18.41 10.56 15.91
C ASN A 286 -17.41 9.47 15.48
N VAL A 287 -16.94 9.49 14.23
CA VAL A 287 -15.92 8.54 13.77
C VAL A 287 -14.59 8.86 14.47
N PRO A 288 -14.01 7.91 15.23
CA PRO A 288 -12.70 8.11 15.86
C PRO A 288 -11.66 8.55 14.85
N GLY A 289 -10.76 9.44 15.28
CA GLY A 289 -9.68 9.93 14.42
C GLY A 289 -8.63 8.86 14.10
N PRO A 290 -7.68 9.18 13.20
CA PRO A 290 -6.52 8.34 12.93
C PRO A 290 -5.67 8.17 14.19
N GLN A 291 -5.21 6.95 14.46
CA GLN A 291 -4.33 6.68 15.60
C GLN A 291 -2.87 6.77 15.18
N ARG A 292 -2.13 7.73 15.73
CA ARG A 292 -0.68 7.88 15.51
C ARG A 292 0.08 6.67 16.05
N LEU A 293 0.83 5.97 15.19
CA LEU A 293 1.70 4.88 15.63
C LEU A 293 2.90 5.43 16.41
N GLN A 294 3.32 4.68 17.43
CA GLN A 294 4.36 5.09 18.38
C GLN A 294 5.60 4.22 18.20
N TRP A 295 6.76 4.83 18.19
CA TRP A 295 8.03 4.17 17.94
C TRP A 295 9.09 4.62 18.94
N GLU A 296 9.96 3.69 19.29
CA GLU A 296 11.11 3.89 20.16
C GLU A 296 12.32 3.31 19.43
N ILE A 297 12.90 4.10 18.54
CA ILE A 297 13.94 3.66 17.60
C ILE A 297 15.30 4.12 18.15
N PRO A 298 16.10 3.21 18.73
CA PRO A 298 17.41 3.57 19.29
C PRO A 298 18.40 3.94 18.18
N GLU A 299 19.47 4.67 18.52
CA GLU A 299 20.45 5.21 17.55
C GLU A 299 21.10 4.13 16.68
N GLU A 300 21.31 2.94 17.23
CA GLU A 300 21.83 1.78 16.49
C GLU A 300 20.87 1.35 15.39
N CYS A 301 19.56 1.33 15.67
CA CYS A 301 18.54 1.04 14.66
C CYS A 301 18.44 2.16 13.62
N GLN A 302 18.58 3.42 14.03
CA GLN A 302 18.62 4.56 13.11
C GLN A 302 19.80 4.44 12.14
N SER A 303 20.96 3.96 12.60
CA SER A 303 22.12 3.71 11.74
C SER A 303 21.86 2.63 10.68
N VAL A 304 21.09 1.59 11.02
CA VAL A 304 20.65 0.56 10.04
C VAL A 304 19.67 1.17 9.03
N ILE A 305 18.70 1.96 9.49
CA ILE A 305 17.76 2.68 8.61
C ILE A 305 18.51 3.53 7.58
N GLN A 306 19.51 4.31 8.03
CA GLN A 306 20.31 5.16 7.15
C GLN A 306 21.18 4.34 6.17
N SER A 307 21.68 3.19 6.60
CA SER A 307 22.41 2.28 5.71
C SER A 307 21.49 1.72 4.62
N SER A 308 20.29 1.24 4.98
CA SER A 308 19.29 0.75 4.02
C SER A 308 18.85 1.83 3.03
N LEU A 309 18.79 3.10 3.45
CA LEU A 309 18.46 4.21 2.56
C LEU A 309 19.53 4.50 1.49
N LYS A 310 20.80 4.15 1.75
CA LYS A 310 21.89 4.35 0.79
C LYS A 310 21.97 3.27 -0.27
N VAL A 311 21.51 2.05 0.01
CA VAL A 311 21.57 0.91 -0.94
C VAL A 311 20.87 1.24 -2.28
N PRO A 312 19.68 1.86 -2.30
CA PRO A 312 19.05 2.27 -3.55
C PRO A 312 19.75 3.41 -4.31
N SER A 313 20.59 4.21 -3.64
CA SER A 313 21.28 5.34 -4.28
C SER A 313 22.50 4.94 -5.11
N THR A 314 22.90 3.67 -5.04
CA THR A 314 24.02 3.08 -5.79
C THR A 314 23.58 2.10 -6.89
N ALA A 315 22.28 1.86 -7.03
CA ALA A 315 21.68 0.94 -8.00
C ALA A 315 21.14 1.67 -9.23
#